data_AF-A0A090MTY8-F1
#
_entry.id   AF-A0A090MTY8-F1
#
_cell.length_a   1.000
_cell.length_b   1.000
_cell.length_c   1.000
_cell.angle_alpha   90.00
_cell.angle_beta   90.00
_cell.angle_gamma   90.00
#
_symmetry.space_group_name_H-M   'P 1'
#
loop_
_entity.id
_entity.type
_entity.pdbx_description
1 polymer ?
#
loop_
_entity_poly.entity_id
_entity_poly.type
_entity_poly.pdbx_seq_one_letter_code
_entity_poly.pdbx_strand_id
1 'polypeptide(L)'
;MVSCFVHKNMCTVMSEILCLIQYPKLYNNGRKITDQIYKNRTCKNVNEKNSINFIYESTTESKTNKSWIYLMIIRNPIDRFISGFIDRCDNDHIDMFSPKYCYGCRKNLTCALNNIYNRMSLLFFNKYLLIKNPDDYHFAPQTWRCNLQKDFHLFTFLNYSQPVTFYSSLIKVLGERNVDKKLIEKISNELQFSRTYHSTITSNKHQKIINKLNSNPDLMALLIIEWHCGVTAKQKNASLDILIEGIIGKQLFIAKESAIITPDKNIPLNNIFIFVPFDKKSNIFGSIRFLHSVNRCCIDYYTCNSKNFETLDCGYTYYYCLGNTFQNISNPLHILGYWLEFYKLTVNPYDHYLIIESLNKDNF
;
A
#
# COMPACT_ATOMS: atom_id res chain seq x y z
N MET A 1 -8.45 7.01 25.06
CA MET A 1 -8.28 7.13 23.60
C MET A 1 -6.97 6.45 23.21
N VAL A 2 -6.93 5.78 22.06
CA VAL A 2 -5.73 5.17 21.48
C VAL A 2 -5.55 5.65 20.05
N SER A 3 -4.32 5.63 19.55
CA SER A 3 -4.03 5.93 18.14
C SER A 3 -3.11 4.87 17.54
N CYS A 4 -3.45 4.41 16.34
CA CYS A 4 -2.57 3.62 15.51
C CYS A 4 -1.38 4.47 15.02
N PHE A 5 -0.15 3.98 15.22
CA PHE A 5 1.05 4.68 14.77
C PHE A 5 1.52 4.15 13.41
N VAL A 6 1.18 4.90 12.36
CA VAL A 6 1.64 4.65 11.00
C VAL A 6 2.74 5.63 10.61
N HIS A 7 3.88 5.11 10.19
CA HIS A 7 5.01 5.97 9.80
C HIS A 7 4.61 6.85 8.61
N LYS A 8 5.12 8.09 8.61
CA LYS A 8 4.83 9.14 7.61
C LYS A 8 3.39 9.69 7.61
N ASN A 9 2.60 9.32 8.62
CA ASN A 9 1.27 9.88 8.92
C ASN A 9 1.29 10.66 10.24
N MET A 10 2.27 11.53 10.45
CA MET A 10 2.33 12.36 11.66
C MET A 10 2.44 11.55 12.98
N CYS A 11 2.91 10.29 12.93
CA CYS A 11 2.97 9.41 14.10
C CYS A 11 3.77 9.96 15.29
N THR A 12 4.87 10.68 15.05
CA THR A 12 5.67 11.30 16.13
C THR A 12 4.87 12.37 16.86
N VAL A 13 4.21 13.26 16.12
CA VAL A 13 3.41 14.34 16.73
C VAL A 13 2.19 13.77 17.43
N MET A 14 1.55 12.74 16.87
CA MET A 14 0.42 12.08 17.54
C MET A 14 0.85 11.42 18.86
N SER A 15 2.04 10.84 18.89
CA SER A 15 2.65 10.32 20.13
C SER A 15 2.85 11.42 21.16
N GLU A 16 3.32 12.61 20.75
CA GLU A 16 3.50 13.76 21.64
C GLU A 16 2.16 14.35 22.10
N ILE A 17 1.12 14.37 21.25
CA ILE A 17 -0.23 14.78 21.64
C ILE A 17 -0.79 13.87 22.73
N LEU A 18 -0.71 12.56 22.55
CA LEU A 18 -1.17 11.59 23.55
C LEU A 18 -0.36 11.70 24.85
N CYS A 19 0.95 11.95 24.75
CA CYS A 19 1.82 12.18 25.89
C CYS A 19 1.46 13.45 26.66
N LEU A 20 1.22 14.57 25.96
CA LEU A 20 0.79 15.84 26.55
C LEU A 20 -0.54 15.70 27.29
N ILE A 21 -1.51 15.01 26.69
CA ILE A 21 -2.82 14.77 27.30
C ILE A 21 -2.68 13.95 28.59
N GLN A 22 -1.82 12.92 28.58
CA GLN A 22 -1.68 12.02 29.72
C GLN A 22 -0.75 12.56 30.82
N TYR A 23 0.28 13.31 30.44
CA TYR A 23 1.36 13.79 31.31
C TYR A 23 1.70 15.27 31.03
N PRO A 24 0.76 16.20 31.25
CA PRO A 24 0.93 17.60 30.85
C PRO A 24 2.14 18.28 31.49
N LYS A 25 2.51 17.88 32.71
CA LYS A 25 3.69 18.40 33.45
C LYS A 25 5.00 18.26 32.67
N LEU A 26 5.13 17.28 31.78
CA LEU A 26 6.33 17.08 30.95
C LEU A 26 6.54 18.16 29.88
N TYR A 27 5.52 19.01 29.66
CA TYR A 27 5.53 20.08 28.65
C TYR A 27 5.54 21.49 29.25
N ASN A 28 5.67 21.62 30.57
CA ASN A 28 5.66 22.93 31.26
C ASN A 28 6.89 23.79 30.93
N ASN A 29 8.01 23.19 30.50
CA ASN A 29 9.26 23.90 30.22
C ASN A 29 9.31 24.52 28.81
N GLY A 30 8.15 24.86 28.21
CA GLY A 30 8.08 25.41 26.85
C GLY A 30 8.27 24.39 25.72
N ARG A 31 8.35 23.09 26.03
CA ARG A 31 8.45 22.01 25.03
C ARG A 31 7.21 22.00 24.14
N LYS A 32 7.41 21.88 22.82
CA LYS A 32 6.33 21.72 21.84
C LYS A 32 6.19 20.27 21.40
N ILE A 33 4.98 19.89 20.98
CA ILE A 33 4.65 18.57 20.42
C ILE A 33 5.31 18.31 19.06
N THR A 34 5.88 19.34 18.43
CA THR A 34 6.55 19.27 17.12
C THR A 34 8.07 19.17 17.21
N ASP A 35 8.67 19.37 18.39
CA ASP A 35 10.12 19.47 18.56
C ASP A 35 10.82 18.10 18.47
N GLN A 36 10.13 17.02 18.85
CA GLN A 36 10.75 15.71 18.99
C GLN A 36 10.89 14.95 17.66
N ILE A 37 11.99 14.20 17.56
CA ILE A 37 12.19 13.17 16.54
C ILE A 37 11.72 11.81 17.04
N TYR A 38 11.41 10.87 16.14
CA TYR A 38 10.84 9.56 16.49
C TYR A 38 11.64 8.79 17.56
N LYS A 39 12.97 8.89 17.55
CA LYS A 39 13.86 8.21 18.49
C LYS A 39 13.79 8.78 19.93
N ASN A 40 13.46 10.06 20.08
CA ASN A 40 13.54 10.83 21.33
C ASN A 40 12.16 11.35 21.78
N ARG A 41 11.08 10.64 21.44
CA ARG A 41 9.71 10.97 21.88
C ARG A 41 9.60 11.02 23.40
N THR A 42 8.85 11.98 23.92
CA THR A 42 8.75 12.29 25.35
C THR A 42 8.22 11.11 26.16
N CYS A 43 7.21 10.40 25.66
CA CYS A 43 6.61 9.22 26.30
C CYS A 43 7.01 7.89 25.62
N LYS A 44 8.17 7.83 24.96
CA LYS A 44 8.62 6.61 24.29
C LYS A 44 8.62 5.43 25.26
N ASN A 45 8.00 4.32 24.87
CA ASN A 45 7.85 3.09 25.67
C ASN A 45 7.04 3.25 26.97
N VAL A 46 6.39 4.40 27.21
CA VAL A 46 5.58 4.63 28.42
C VAL A 46 4.11 4.31 28.14
N ASN A 47 3.53 4.90 27.09
CA ASN A 47 2.13 4.74 26.70
C ASN A 47 1.97 4.07 25.32
N GLU A 48 2.88 3.14 25.01
CA GLU A 48 2.94 2.43 23.72
C GLU A 48 2.72 0.93 23.92
N LYS A 49 1.88 0.34 23.06
CA LYS A 49 1.58 -1.10 23.04
C LYS A 49 1.63 -1.62 21.61
N ASN A 50 2.04 -2.87 21.45
CA ASN A 50 2.19 -3.50 20.13
C ASN A 50 0.90 -4.17 19.61
N SER A 51 -0.11 -4.31 20.47
CA SER A 51 -1.42 -4.89 20.15
C SER A 51 -2.51 -4.06 20.78
N ILE A 52 -3.67 -3.99 20.13
CA ILE A 52 -4.90 -3.34 20.62
C ILE A 52 -5.52 -4.09 21.81
N ASN A 53 -5.19 -5.37 21.97
CA ASN A 53 -5.77 -6.25 22.99
C ASN A 53 -5.49 -5.77 24.42
N PHE A 54 -4.52 -4.87 24.61
CA PHE A 54 -4.23 -4.30 25.92
C PHE A 54 -5.42 -3.58 26.55
N ILE A 55 -6.37 -3.13 25.73
CA ILE A 55 -7.61 -2.49 26.19
C ILE A 55 -8.51 -3.45 26.96
N TYR A 56 -8.39 -4.75 26.69
CA TYR A 56 -9.13 -5.80 27.40
C TYR A 56 -8.35 -6.36 28.60
N GLU A 57 -7.12 -5.88 28.86
CA GLU A 57 -6.39 -6.24 30.08
C GLU A 57 -7.12 -5.65 31.28
N SER A 58 -7.33 -6.44 32.34
CA SER A 58 -8.06 -6.02 33.56
C SER A 58 -7.41 -4.83 34.29
N THR A 59 -6.15 -4.56 34.00
CA THR A 59 -5.36 -3.44 34.55
C THR A 59 -5.53 -2.15 33.74
N THR A 60 -6.23 -2.18 32.60
CA THR A 60 -6.40 -1.04 31.72
C THR A 60 -7.74 -0.35 31.99
N GLU A 61 -7.77 0.52 33.00
CA GLU A 61 -8.94 1.36 33.25
C GLU A 61 -9.04 2.50 32.24
N SER A 62 -10.23 2.70 31.67
CA SER A 62 -10.52 3.92 30.91
C SER A 62 -10.57 5.10 31.88
N LYS A 63 -9.67 6.07 31.71
CA LYS A 63 -9.66 7.33 32.49
C LYS A 63 -10.91 8.21 32.25
N THR A 64 -11.84 7.76 31.42
CA THR A 64 -13.09 8.46 31.11
C THR A 64 -14.26 7.48 31.19
N ASN A 65 -15.43 7.93 31.64
CA ASN A 65 -16.66 7.12 31.66
C ASN A 65 -17.19 6.73 30.26
N LYS A 66 -16.44 7.02 29.19
CA LYS A 66 -16.79 6.71 27.80
C LYS A 66 -15.93 5.57 27.27
N SER A 67 -16.46 4.84 26.30
CA SER A 67 -15.77 3.77 25.55
C SER A 67 -14.47 4.27 24.89
N TRP A 68 -13.53 3.38 24.56
CA TRP A 68 -12.31 3.79 23.87
C TRP A 68 -12.59 4.39 22.48
N ILE A 69 -11.93 5.51 22.13
CA ILE A 69 -11.78 5.94 20.73
C ILE A 69 -10.51 5.33 20.19
N TYR A 70 -10.63 4.75 19.00
CA TYR A 70 -9.51 4.27 18.20
C TYR A 70 -9.27 5.25 17.06
N LEU A 71 -8.15 5.95 17.09
CA LEU A 71 -7.78 6.89 16.05
C LEU A 71 -6.78 6.28 15.08
N MET A 72 -6.92 6.62 13.81
CA MET A 72 -5.87 6.40 12.83
C MET A 72 -5.75 7.60 11.91
N ILE A 73 -4.55 8.20 11.89
CA ILE A 73 -4.23 9.24 10.94
C ILE A 73 -3.90 8.57 9.60
N ILE A 74 -4.63 8.97 8.56
CA ILE A 74 -4.38 8.54 7.18
C ILE A 74 -3.83 9.69 6.36
N ARG A 75 -3.12 9.35 5.29
CA ARG A 75 -2.52 10.31 4.36
C ARG A 75 -2.65 9.79 2.93
N ASN A 76 -2.70 10.69 1.96
CA ASN A 76 -2.55 10.37 0.54
C ASN A 76 -1.33 9.44 0.35
N PRO A 77 -1.51 8.25 -0.25
CA PRO A 77 -0.44 7.27 -0.42
C PRO A 77 0.79 7.80 -1.17
N ILE A 78 0.58 8.66 -2.18
CA ILE A 78 1.66 9.26 -2.98
C ILE A 78 2.48 10.22 -2.11
N ASP A 79 1.83 11.17 -1.43
CA ASP A 79 2.54 12.10 -0.53
C ASP A 79 3.27 11.37 0.60
N ARG A 80 2.65 10.32 1.13
CA ARG A 80 3.26 9.46 2.15
C ARG A 80 4.50 8.78 1.61
N PHE A 81 4.42 8.21 0.41
CA PHE A 81 5.55 7.59 -0.26
C PHE A 81 6.68 8.59 -0.49
N ILE A 82 6.40 9.78 -1.05
CA ILE A 82 7.41 10.81 -1.31
C ILE A 82 8.09 11.22 -0.01
N SER A 83 7.32 11.39 1.07
CA SER A 83 7.85 11.66 2.41
C SER A 83 8.74 10.53 2.95
N GLY A 84 8.39 9.27 2.65
CA GLY A 84 9.21 8.09 2.92
C GLY A 84 10.51 8.08 2.11
N PHE A 85 10.42 8.34 0.82
CA PHE A 85 11.56 8.36 -0.11
C PHE A 85 12.54 9.46 0.26
N ILE A 86 12.08 10.70 0.48
CA ILE A 86 12.99 11.78 0.88
C ILE A 86 13.69 11.43 2.19
N ASP A 87 12.98 10.85 3.16
CA ASP A 87 13.57 10.52 4.45
C ASP A 87 14.55 9.35 4.42
N ARG A 88 14.29 8.32 3.59
CA ARG A 88 15.05 7.05 3.60
C ARG A 88 16.02 6.90 2.43
N CYS A 89 15.82 7.64 1.35
CA CYS A 89 16.54 7.50 0.08
C CYS A 89 17.24 8.80 -0.37
N ASP A 90 16.69 9.96 -0.06
CA ASP A 90 17.25 11.27 -0.43
C ASP A 90 17.46 12.18 0.80
N ASN A 91 17.93 11.57 1.88
CA ASN A 91 18.29 12.24 3.11
C ASN A 91 19.81 12.31 3.23
N ASP A 92 20.33 13.54 3.26
CA ASP A 92 21.77 13.80 3.28
C ASP A 92 22.41 13.44 4.64
N HIS A 93 21.60 13.08 5.65
CA HIS A 93 22.04 12.61 6.97
C HIS A 93 22.11 11.08 7.11
N ILE A 94 21.81 10.32 6.06
CA ILE A 94 21.87 8.85 6.08
C ILE A 94 23.11 8.37 5.32
N ASP A 95 23.81 7.39 5.89
CA ASP A 95 24.86 6.66 5.20
C ASP A 95 24.24 5.81 4.06
N MET A 96 24.28 6.39 2.86
CA MET A 96 23.72 5.81 1.65
C MET A 96 24.53 4.62 1.10
N PHE A 97 25.67 4.28 1.71
CA PHE A 97 26.51 3.15 1.30
C PHE A 97 26.06 1.83 1.92
N SER A 98 25.27 1.87 3.00
CA SER A 98 24.73 0.65 3.59
C SER A 98 23.56 0.09 2.76
N PRO A 99 23.62 -1.18 2.31
CA PRO A 99 22.58 -1.80 1.48
C PRO A 99 21.25 -1.98 2.22
N LYS A 100 21.23 -1.77 3.54
CA LYS A 100 20.03 -1.86 4.37
C LYS A 100 19.13 -0.62 4.22
N TYR A 101 19.64 0.50 3.73
CA TYR A 101 18.88 1.73 3.52
C TYR A 101 18.43 1.88 2.07
N CYS A 102 17.23 2.40 1.90
CA CYS A 102 16.55 2.57 0.62
C CYS A 102 16.58 1.32 -0.26
N TYR A 103 16.56 0.13 0.34
CA TYR A 103 16.68 -1.13 -0.41
C TYR A 103 17.90 -1.18 -1.37
N GLY A 104 19.00 -0.51 -1.02
CA GLY A 104 20.21 -0.42 -1.85
C GLY A 104 20.13 0.55 -3.04
N CYS A 105 19.04 1.32 -3.17
CA CYS A 105 18.78 2.16 -4.35
C CYS A 105 19.33 3.60 -4.27
N ARG A 106 19.84 4.02 -3.11
CA ARG A 106 20.30 5.41 -2.88
C ARG A 106 19.21 6.40 -3.30
N LYS A 107 19.54 7.43 -4.10
CA LYS A 107 18.59 8.44 -4.61
C LYS A 107 17.82 8.02 -5.88
N ASN A 108 17.93 6.77 -6.33
CA ASN A 108 17.26 6.32 -7.56
C ASN A 108 15.79 5.95 -7.30
N LEU A 109 14.88 6.82 -7.71
CA LEU A 109 13.42 6.64 -7.56
C LEU A 109 12.89 5.36 -8.23
N THR A 110 13.30 5.09 -9.46
CA THR A 110 12.85 3.90 -10.22
C THR A 110 13.29 2.61 -9.55
N CYS A 111 14.55 2.55 -9.10
CA CYS A 111 15.06 1.42 -8.33
C CYS A 111 14.26 1.24 -7.03
N ALA A 112 14.07 2.30 -6.26
CA ALA A 112 13.40 2.24 -4.96
C ALA A 112 11.96 1.72 -5.11
N LEU A 113 11.20 2.22 -6.08
CA LEU A 113 9.84 1.79 -6.35
C LEU A 113 9.75 0.31 -6.73
N ASN A 114 10.61 -0.13 -7.65
CA ASN A 114 10.65 -1.55 -8.05
C ASN A 114 10.99 -2.46 -6.85
N ASN A 115 11.97 -2.08 -6.04
CA ASN A 115 12.36 -2.87 -4.87
C ASN A 115 11.30 -2.86 -3.77
N ILE A 116 10.63 -1.72 -3.54
CA ILE A 116 9.49 -1.63 -2.63
C ILE A 116 8.36 -2.53 -3.12
N TYR A 117 7.95 -2.43 -4.39
CA TYR A 117 6.89 -3.23 -4.96
C TYR A 117 7.17 -4.73 -4.85
N ASN A 118 8.36 -5.17 -5.29
CA ASN A 118 8.78 -6.56 -5.20
C ASN A 118 8.77 -7.04 -3.75
N ARG A 119 9.28 -6.23 -2.83
CA ARG A 119 9.35 -6.59 -1.42
C ARG A 119 7.99 -6.64 -0.75
N MET A 120 7.10 -5.69 -1.00
CA MET A 120 5.74 -5.71 -0.46
C MET A 120 4.98 -6.91 -1.00
N SER A 121 5.10 -7.21 -2.30
CA SER A 121 4.48 -8.39 -2.90
C SER A 121 4.98 -9.68 -2.21
N LEU A 122 6.28 -9.83 -2.02
CA LEU A 122 6.83 -10.99 -1.30
C LEU A 122 6.35 -11.06 0.16
N LEU A 123 6.29 -9.94 0.88
CA LEU A 123 5.77 -9.90 2.26
C LEU A 123 4.28 -10.26 2.34
N PHE A 124 3.50 -9.89 1.32
CA PHE A 124 2.07 -10.21 1.23
C PHE A 124 1.86 -11.72 1.08
N PHE A 125 2.58 -12.35 0.15
CA PHE A 125 2.41 -13.78 -0.12
C PHE A 125 3.17 -14.70 0.84
N ASN A 126 4.34 -14.29 1.34
CA ASN A 126 5.12 -15.09 2.27
C ASN A 126 5.93 -14.24 3.26
N LYS A 127 5.26 -13.87 4.35
CA LYS A 127 5.81 -13.03 5.43
C LYS A 127 7.05 -13.62 6.12
N TYR A 128 7.27 -14.93 6.06
CA TYR A 128 8.29 -15.63 6.85
C TYR A 128 9.63 -15.81 6.13
N LEU A 129 9.68 -15.62 4.81
CA LEU A 129 10.89 -15.80 4.01
C LEU A 129 11.84 -14.61 4.01
N LEU A 130 11.40 -13.44 4.49
CA LEU A 130 12.17 -12.21 4.38
C LEU A 130 12.74 -11.76 5.73
N ILE A 131 14.04 -11.50 5.73
CA ILE A 131 14.70 -10.76 6.82
C ILE A 131 14.04 -9.38 6.93
N LYS A 132 13.70 -8.98 8.15
CA LYS A 132 13.10 -7.70 8.47
C LYS A 132 13.97 -6.54 7.97
N ASN A 133 13.39 -5.66 7.16
CA ASN A 133 14.04 -4.42 6.73
C ASN A 133 13.41 -3.23 7.48
N PRO A 134 14.20 -2.36 8.14
CA PRO A 134 13.68 -1.17 8.81
C PRO A 134 12.84 -0.24 7.92
N ASP A 135 13.11 -0.21 6.62
CA ASP A 135 12.41 0.63 5.65
C ASP A 135 10.98 0.17 5.38
N ASP A 136 10.65 -1.10 5.64
CA ASP A 136 9.31 -1.66 5.42
C ASP A 136 8.25 -0.87 6.15
N TYR A 137 8.59 -0.40 7.34
CA TYR A 137 7.67 0.39 8.15
C TYR A 137 7.27 1.73 7.51
N HIS A 138 8.12 2.27 6.64
CA HIS A 138 7.96 3.58 6.00
C HIS A 138 7.19 3.46 4.68
N PHE A 139 7.35 2.32 3.99
CA PHE A 139 6.79 2.11 2.64
C PHE A 139 5.61 1.14 2.60
N ALA A 140 5.47 0.22 3.57
CA ALA A 140 4.34 -0.71 3.60
C ALA A 140 2.99 0.03 3.62
N PRO A 141 1.95 -0.55 3.01
CA PRO A 141 0.61 0.04 3.00
C PRO A 141 0.13 0.40 4.40
N GLN A 142 -0.56 1.54 4.51
CA GLN A 142 -1.09 2.03 5.78
C GLN A 142 -2.08 1.03 6.40
N THR A 143 -2.83 0.34 5.54
CA THR A 143 -3.82 -0.69 5.89
C THR A 143 -3.22 -1.95 6.50
N TRP A 144 -1.91 -2.17 6.38
CA TRP A 144 -1.23 -3.34 6.96
C TRP A 144 -0.87 -3.15 8.45
N ARG A 145 -1.22 -2.00 9.02
CA ARG A 145 -0.94 -1.67 10.43
C ARG A 145 -2.17 -1.88 11.30
N CYS A 146 -1.91 -2.06 12.60
CA CYS A 146 -2.92 -2.01 13.65
C CYS A 146 -4.08 -3.00 13.47
N ASN A 147 -3.81 -4.14 12.84
CA ASN A 147 -4.77 -5.22 12.63
C ASN A 147 -6.06 -4.75 11.93
N LEU A 148 -5.95 -3.73 11.04
CA LEU A 148 -7.10 -3.14 10.37
C LEU A 148 -7.96 -4.16 9.63
N GLN A 149 -7.41 -5.27 9.14
CA GLN A 149 -8.19 -6.35 8.53
C GLN A 149 -9.37 -6.80 9.41
N LYS A 150 -9.18 -6.84 10.74
CA LYS A 150 -10.22 -7.26 11.69
C LYS A 150 -10.90 -6.06 12.36
N ASP A 151 -10.10 -5.04 12.66
CA ASP A 151 -10.49 -3.97 13.58
C ASP A 151 -10.90 -2.68 12.85
N PHE A 152 -10.99 -2.66 11.52
CA PHE A 152 -11.29 -1.47 10.71
C PHE A 152 -12.47 -0.66 11.25
N HIS A 153 -13.56 -1.35 11.59
CA HIS A 153 -14.81 -0.76 12.07
C HIS A 153 -14.70 -0.02 13.40
N LEU A 154 -13.63 -0.27 14.18
CA LEU A 154 -13.38 0.42 15.44
C LEU A 154 -12.77 1.82 15.23
N PHE A 155 -12.06 2.02 14.11
CA PHE A 155 -11.24 3.20 13.89
C PHE A 155 -12.03 4.39 13.37
N THR A 156 -11.82 5.55 14.00
CA THR A 156 -12.09 6.86 13.44
C THR A 156 -10.86 7.33 12.66
N PHE A 157 -11.04 7.57 11.37
CA PHE A 157 -9.96 7.97 10.47
C PHE A 157 -9.88 9.50 10.37
N LEU A 158 -8.67 10.04 10.56
CA LEU A 158 -8.38 11.47 10.42
C LEU A 158 -7.49 11.68 9.20
N ASN A 159 -8.01 12.37 8.18
CA ASN A 159 -7.32 12.55 6.91
C ASN A 159 -6.35 13.74 6.91
N TYR A 160 -5.07 13.48 7.17
CA TYR A 160 -4.02 14.51 7.19
C TYR A 160 -3.77 15.17 5.82
N SER A 161 -4.17 14.53 4.72
CA SER A 161 -4.09 15.15 3.39
C SER A 161 -5.12 16.23 3.16
N GLN A 162 -6.05 16.43 4.08
CA GLN A 162 -6.99 17.55 4.09
C GLN A 162 -6.78 18.37 5.38
N PRO A 163 -5.75 19.24 5.46
CA PRO A 163 -5.33 19.86 6.72
C PRO A 163 -6.46 20.62 7.43
N VAL A 164 -7.29 21.36 6.68
CA VAL A 164 -8.41 22.14 7.23
C VAL A 164 -9.41 21.24 7.98
N THR A 165 -9.84 20.15 7.35
CA THR A 165 -10.77 19.19 7.96
C THR A 165 -10.09 18.32 9.01
N PHE A 166 -8.79 18.05 8.86
CA PHE A 166 -8.01 17.25 9.79
C PHE A 166 -7.96 17.90 11.18
N TYR A 167 -7.56 19.17 11.25
CA TYR A 167 -7.39 19.86 12.53
C TYR A 167 -8.72 20.05 13.26
N SER A 168 -9.76 20.45 12.53
CA SER A 168 -11.11 20.57 13.09
C SER A 168 -11.64 19.23 13.60
N SER A 169 -11.44 18.13 12.86
CA SER A 169 -11.83 16.79 13.29
C SER A 169 -11.06 16.31 14.52
N LEU A 170 -9.75 16.58 14.58
CA LEU A 170 -8.92 16.23 15.73
C LEU A 170 -9.38 16.99 16.98
N ILE A 171 -9.57 18.31 16.89
CA ILE A 171 -10.04 19.15 17.99
C ILE A 171 -11.42 18.66 18.49
N LYS A 172 -12.33 18.34 17.56
CA LYS A 172 -13.65 17.79 17.88
C LYS A 172 -13.54 16.50 18.68
N VAL A 173 -12.74 15.54 18.23
CA VAL A 173 -12.52 14.27 18.93
C VAL A 173 -11.94 14.49 20.33
N LEU A 174 -10.98 15.41 20.48
CA LEU A 174 -10.41 15.74 21.79
C LEU A 174 -11.46 16.35 22.74
N GLY A 175 -12.28 17.28 22.23
CA GLY A 175 -13.37 17.90 22.98
C GLY A 175 -14.43 16.89 23.43
N GLU A 176 -14.82 15.97 22.55
CA GLU A 176 -15.76 14.88 22.87
C GLU A 176 -15.25 13.93 23.97
N ARG A 177 -13.94 13.95 24.24
CA ARG A 177 -13.28 13.13 25.28
C ARG A 177 -12.90 13.90 26.52
N ASN A 178 -13.49 15.09 26.71
CA ASN A 178 -13.27 15.92 27.90
C ASN A 178 -11.78 16.22 28.15
N VAL A 179 -10.98 16.31 27.08
CA VAL A 179 -9.61 16.81 27.18
C VAL A 179 -9.70 18.29 27.59
N ASP A 180 -8.87 18.71 28.54
CA ASP A 180 -8.83 20.08 29.04
C ASP A 180 -8.69 21.09 27.88
N LYS A 181 -9.55 22.11 27.86
CA LYS A 181 -9.56 23.14 26.82
C LYS A 181 -8.19 23.80 26.63
N LYS A 182 -7.43 24.03 27.70
CA LYS A 182 -6.08 24.61 27.63
C LYS A 182 -5.12 23.70 26.86
N LEU A 183 -5.24 22.38 27.02
CA LEU A 183 -4.43 21.42 26.27
C LEU A 183 -4.85 21.38 24.80
N ILE A 184 -6.16 21.43 24.51
CA ILE A 184 -6.67 21.51 23.14
C ILE A 184 -6.16 22.77 22.44
N GLU A 185 -6.20 23.93 23.10
CA GLU A 185 -5.69 25.20 22.58
C GLU A 185 -4.18 25.13 22.30
N LYS A 186 -3.39 24.58 23.24
CA LYS A 186 -1.95 24.36 23.03
C LYS A 186 -1.69 23.47 21.81
N ILE A 187 -2.41 22.35 21.69
CA ILE A 187 -2.28 21.44 20.53
C ILE A 187 -2.64 22.18 19.24
N SER A 188 -3.78 22.87 19.21
CA SER A 188 -4.24 23.62 18.03
C SER A 188 -3.19 24.64 17.57
N ASN A 189 -2.68 25.46 18.50
CA ASN A 189 -1.68 26.48 18.20
C ASN A 189 -0.37 25.87 17.68
N GLU A 190 0.15 24.82 18.34
CA GLU A 190 1.40 24.20 17.92
C GLU A 190 1.28 23.51 16.55
N LEU A 191 0.14 22.91 16.24
CA LEU A 191 -0.11 22.27 14.95
C LEU A 191 -0.29 23.26 13.78
N GLN A 192 -0.83 24.45 14.05
CA GLN A 192 -1.03 25.49 13.04
C GLN A 192 0.27 26.26 12.74
N PHE A 193 1.07 26.55 13.79
CA PHE A 193 2.21 27.47 13.68
C PHE A 193 3.58 26.80 13.73
N SER A 194 3.67 25.50 14.04
CA SER A 194 4.94 24.78 14.08
C SER A 194 4.96 23.63 13.07
N ARG A 195 6.15 23.38 12.50
CA ARG A 195 6.40 22.24 11.61
C ARG A 195 7.39 21.29 12.26
N THR A 196 7.28 20.01 11.94
CA THR A 196 8.29 19.03 12.35
C THR A 196 9.56 19.22 11.55
N TYR A 197 10.69 18.87 12.15
CA TYR A 197 12.02 18.90 11.52
C TYR A 197 12.08 18.18 10.16
N HIS A 198 11.27 17.13 9.98
CA HIS A 198 11.23 16.32 8.74
C HIS A 198 10.07 16.70 7.78
N SER A 199 9.48 17.89 7.92
CA SER A 199 8.40 18.33 7.03
C SER A 199 8.92 18.54 5.59
N THR A 200 8.44 17.73 4.65
CA THR A 200 8.93 17.68 3.26
C THR A 200 7.96 18.23 2.22
N ILE A 201 6.72 18.51 2.60
CA ILE A 201 5.61 18.77 1.64
C ILE A 201 5.81 20.04 0.78
N THR A 202 6.50 21.05 1.31
CA THR A 202 6.82 22.29 0.57
C THR A 202 8.25 22.31 0.02
N SER A 203 8.97 21.19 0.05
CA SER A 203 10.37 21.16 -0.39
C SER A 203 10.50 21.05 -1.92
N ASN A 204 11.55 21.62 -2.48
CA ASN A 204 11.89 21.44 -3.89
C ASN A 204 12.12 19.97 -4.26
N LYS A 205 12.64 19.15 -3.32
CA LYS A 205 12.79 17.69 -3.48
C LYS A 205 11.42 17.03 -3.71
N HIS A 206 10.40 17.41 -2.93
CA HIS A 206 9.03 16.89 -3.09
C HIS A 206 8.46 17.22 -4.48
N GLN A 207 8.56 18.48 -4.90
CA GLN A 207 8.05 18.92 -6.22
C GLN A 207 8.77 18.21 -7.39
N LYS A 208 10.07 17.96 -7.28
CA LYS A 208 10.80 17.18 -8.29
C LYS A 208 10.33 15.74 -8.37
N ILE A 209 10.09 15.08 -7.23
CA ILE A 209 9.65 13.68 -7.20
C ILE A 209 8.22 13.56 -7.73
N ILE A 210 7.29 14.41 -7.31
CA ILE A 210 5.90 14.35 -7.80
C ILE A 210 5.83 14.59 -9.31
N ASN A 211 6.60 15.54 -9.84
CA ASN A 211 6.65 15.77 -11.29
C ASN A 211 7.19 14.55 -12.04
N LYS A 212 8.20 13.87 -11.49
CA LYS A 212 8.76 12.63 -12.07
C LYS A 212 7.78 11.45 -12.02
N LEU A 213 6.95 11.36 -10.98
CA LEU A 213 5.90 10.34 -10.89
C LEU A 213 4.78 10.64 -11.89
N ASN A 214 4.33 11.90 -11.98
CA ASN A 214 3.26 12.30 -12.89
C ASN A 214 3.64 12.18 -14.36
N SER A 215 4.93 12.37 -14.70
CA SER A 215 5.43 12.18 -16.07
C SER A 215 5.76 10.73 -16.42
N ASN A 216 5.64 9.79 -15.47
CA ASN A 216 5.96 8.38 -15.69
C ASN A 216 4.82 7.47 -15.16
N PRO A 217 3.86 7.10 -16.02
CA PRO A 217 2.69 6.31 -15.61
C PRO A 217 3.08 4.94 -15.04
N ASP A 218 4.17 4.34 -15.52
CA ASP A 218 4.66 3.05 -15.03
C ASP A 218 5.11 3.12 -13.56
N LEU A 219 5.81 4.20 -13.19
CA LEU A 219 6.20 4.43 -11.80
C LEU A 219 5.01 4.76 -10.90
N MET A 220 4.01 5.48 -11.45
CA MET A 220 2.78 5.77 -10.72
C MET A 220 1.95 4.50 -10.46
N ALA A 221 1.88 3.60 -11.44
CA ALA A 221 1.16 2.32 -11.31
C ALA A 221 1.76 1.44 -10.19
N LEU A 222 3.10 1.40 -10.07
CA LEU A 222 3.79 0.70 -8.98
C LEU A 222 3.43 1.21 -7.58
N LEU A 223 3.04 2.49 -7.45
CA LEU A 223 2.67 3.10 -6.17
C LEU A 223 1.23 2.84 -5.77
N ILE A 224 0.33 2.87 -6.75
CA ILE A 224 -1.10 2.83 -6.49
C ILE A 224 -1.53 1.41 -6.11
N ILE A 225 -0.85 0.36 -6.63
CA ILE A 225 -1.16 -1.07 -6.36
C ILE A 225 -2.67 -1.30 -6.25
N GLU A 226 -3.45 -0.64 -7.10
CA GLU A 226 -4.87 -0.86 -7.20
C GLU A 226 -5.07 -1.80 -8.38
N TRP A 227 -5.86 -2.84 -8.17
CA TRP A 227 -6.23 -3.71 -9.26
C TRP A 227 -7.27 -2.99 -10.12
N HIS A 228 -6.89 -2.65 -11.35
CA HIS A 228 -7.68 -1.85 -12.27
C HIS A 228 -8.47 -2.70 -13.25
N CYS A 229 -8.22 -4.01 -13.33
CA CYS A 229 -8.91 -4.88 -14.28
C CYS A 229 -10.36 -5.14 -13.87
N GLY A 230 -11.31 -4.38 -14.41
CA GLY A 230 -12.74 -4.55 -14.18
C GLY A 230 -13.47 -3.21 -14.11
N VAL A 231 -14.66 -3.16 -14.69
CA VAL A 231 -15.45 -1.91 -14.81
C VAL A 231 -16.02 -1.49 -13.46
N THR A 232 -16.48 -2.45 -12.65
CA THR A 232 -17.01 -2.24 -11.30
C THR A 232 -16.10 -2.84 -10.23
N ALA A 233 -16.25 -2.40 -8.98
CA ALA A 233 -15.51 -2.99 -7.84
C ALA A 233 -15.73 -4.51 -7.71
N LYS A 234 -16.96 -4.99 -8.00
CA LYS A 234 -17.28 -6.43 -8.02
C LYS A 234 -16.50 -7.17 -9.11
N GLN A 235 -16.41 -6.58 -10.31
CA GLN A 235 -15.66 -7.17 -11.43
C GLN A 235 -14.15 -7.11 -11.20
N LYS A 236 -13.64 -6.05 -10.56
CA LYS A 236 -12.24 -5.96 -10.14
C LYS A 236 -11.86 -7.11 -9.19
N ASN A 237 -12.68 -7.40 -8.20
CA ASN A 237 -12.42 -8.51 -7.29
C ASN A 237 -12.51 -9.86 -8.02
N ALA A 238 -13.58 -10.09 -8.80
CA ALA A 238 -13.77 -11.35 -9.52
C ALA A 238 -12.64 -11.64 -10.53
N SER A 239 -12.16 -10.61 -11.24
CA SER A 239 -11.09 -10.78 -12.23
C SER A 239 -9.74 -11.07 -11.57
N LEU A 240 -9.50 -10.50 -10.38
CA LEU A 240 -8.32 -10.82 -9.58
C LEU A 240 -8.40 -12.27 -9.07
N ASP A 241 -9.55 -12.69 -8.55
CA ASP A 241 -9.78 -14.05 -8.05
C ASP A 241 -9.57 -15.09 -9.17
N ILE A 242 -10.11 -14.86 -10.38
CA ILE A 242 -9.92 -15.73 -11.55
C ILE A 242 -8.45 -15.92 -11.92
N LEU A 243 -7.65 -14.85 -11.90
CA LEU A 243 -6.22 -14.97 -12.19
C LEU A 243 -5.47 -15.67 -11.06
N ILE A 244 -5.82 -15.39 -9.81
CA ILE A 244 -5.24 -16.08 -8.66
C ILE A 244 -5.56 -17.57 -8.73
N GLU A 245 -6.81 -17.96 -9.01
CA GLU A 245 -7.22 -19.35 -9.18
C GLU A 245 -6.48 -20.03 -10.34
N GLY A 246 -6.36 -19.37 -11.50
CA GLY A 246 -5.60 -19.91 -12.63
C GLY A 246 -4.11 -20.10 -12.32
N ILE A 247 -3.50 -19.15 -11.60
CA ILE A 247 -2.08 -19.22 -11.18
C ILE A 247 -1.88 -20.33 -10.13
N ILE A 248 -2.75 -20.41 -9.11
CA ILE A 248 -2.68 -21.40 -8.03
C ILE A 248 -2.98 -22.80 -8.58
N GLY A 249 -4.01 -22.93 -9.42
CA GLY A 249 -4.36 -24.18 -10.09
C GLY A 249 -3.19 -24.75 -10.90
N LYS A 250 -2.44 -23.90 -11.60
CA LYS A 250 -1.20 -24.30 -12.29
C LYS A 250 -0.12 -24.80 -11.33
N GLN A 251 0.12 -24.12 -10.20
CA GLN A 251 1.11 -24.58 -9.22
C GLN A 251 0.73 -25.93 -8.59
N LEU A 252 -0.56 -26.14 -8.33
CA LEU A 252 -1.11 -27.42 -7.87
C LEU A 252 -0.93 -28.54 -8.91
N PHE A 253 -1.15 -28.26 -10.20
CA PHE A 253 -0.97 -29.24 -11.28
C PHE A 253 0.50 -29.62 -11.50
N ILE A 254 1.42 -28.65 -11.49
CA ILE A 254 2.87 -28.91 -11.62
C ILE A 254 3.38 -29.74 -10.43
N ALA A 255 2.92 -29.45 -9.21
CA ALA A 255 3.23 -30.25 -8.03
C ALA A 255 2.68 -31.68 -8.11
N LYS A 256 1.59 -31.90 -8.87
CA LYS A 256 0.96 -33.22 -9.05
C LYS A 256 1.64 -34.06 -10.14
N GLU A 257 2.12 -33.44 -11.22
CA GLU A 257 2.88 -34.14 -12.29
C GLU A 257 4.30 -34.53 -11.84
N SER A 258 4.89 -33.78 -10.91
CA SER A 258 6.20 -34.09 -10.30
C SER A 258 6.12 -35.08 -9.12
N ALA A 259 4.92 -35.46 -8.70
CA ALA A 259 4.68 -36.38 -7.59
C ALA A 259 3.99 -37.67 -8.09
N ILE A 260 4.78 -38.61 -8.62
CA ILE A 260 4.47 -40.04 -8.42
C ILE A 260 4.87 -40.39 -6.98
N ILE A 261 4.17 -39.83 -6.00
CA ILE A 261 4.17 -40.30 -4.61
C ILE A 261 2.75 -40.09 -4.09
N THR A 262 2.24 -41.14 -3.46
CA THR A 262 0.89 -41.42 -2.96
C THR A 262 0.09 -40.23 -2.38
N PRO A 263 -1.25 -40.26 -2.50
CA PRO A 263 -2.12 -39.17 -2.09
C PRO A 263 -2.28 -39.14 -0.57
N ASP A 264 -1.40 -38.44 0.13
CA ASP A 264 -1.65 -38.08 1.51
C ASP A 264 -2.31 -36.70 1.61
N LYS A 265 -3.41 -36.67 2.35
CA LYS A 265 -4.25 -35.49 2.55
C LYS A 265 -3.52 -34.52 3.49
N ASN A 266 -3.64 -33.21 3.20
CA ASN A 266 -3.15 -32.06 3.98
C ASN A 266 -1.74 -31.54 3.65
N ILE A 267 -1.51 -31.13 2.40
CA ILE A 267 -0.48 -30.13 2.13
C ILE A 267 -1.08 -28.74 2.39
N PRO A 268 -0.61 -27.98 3.40
CA PRO A 268 -1.10 -26.63 3.64
C PRO A 268 -0.74 -25.73 2.45
N LEU A 269 -1.67 -24.87 2.01
CA LEU A 269 -1.52 -23.94 0.87
C LEU A 269 -0.18 -23.17 0.86
N ASN A 270 0.41 -22.90 2.02
CA ASN A 270 1.71 -22.24 2.17
C ASN A 270 2.91 -23.00 1.57
N ASN A 271 2.81 -24.33 1.38
CA ASN A 271 3.88 -25.14 0.77
C ASN A 271 3.80 -25.20 -0.76
N ILE A 272 2.69 -24.73 -1.36
CA ILE A 272 2.50 -24.68 -2.82
C ILE A 272 3.12 -23.39 -3.41
N PHE A 273 3.30 -22.36 -2.58
CA PHE A 273 3.91 -21.08 -2.97
C PHE A 273 5.44 -21.07 -2.84
N ILE A 274 6.15 -21.89 -3.64
CA ILE A 274 7.59 -21.65 -3.84
C ILE A 274 7.75 -20.57 -4.91
N PHE A 275 7.91 -19.32 -4.45
CA PHE A 275 8.24 -18.17 -5.30
C PHE A 275 9.68 -18.29 -5.77
N VAL A 276 9.89 -18.90 -6.94
CA VAL A 276 11.22 -18.91 -7.57
C VAL A 276 11.54 -17.47 -8.00
N PRO A 277 12.63 -16.86 -7.51
CA PRO A 277 13.10 -15.58 -8.04
C PRO A 277 13.47 -15.77 -9.50
N PHE A 278 13.26 -14.71 -10.31
CA PHE A 278 13.60 -14.63 -11.73
C PHE A 278 14.82 -15.47 -12.12
N ASP A 279 14.59 -16.55 -12.88
CA ASP A 279 15.64 -17.30 -13.54
C ASP A 279 15.96 -16.63 -14.88
N LYS A 280 17.14 -16.00 -14.96
CA LYS A 280 17.65 -15.34 -16.17
C LYS A 280 17.79 -16.29 -17.37
N LYS A 281 17.82 -17.61 -17.16
CA LYS A 281 18.00 -18.60 -18.24
C LYS A 281 16.70 -19.00 -18.94
N SER A 282 15.53 -18.83 -18.31
CA SER A 282 14.27 -19.41 -18.80
C SER A 282 13.19 -18.41 -19.19
N ASN A 283 13.40 -17.09 -19.02
CA ASN A 283 12.40 -16.03 -19.31
C ASN A 283 11.02 -16.26 -18.64
N ILE A 284 10.97 -17.00 -17.53
CA ILE A 284 9.71 -17.27 -16.83
C ILE A 284 9.32 -16.05 -15.98
N PHE A 285 8.15 -15.49 -16.27
CA PHE A 285 7.56 -14.45 -15.43
C PHE A 285 7.08 -15.05 -14.10
N GLY A 286 7.59 -14.53 -12.97
CA GLY A 286 6.96 -14.78 -11.67
C GLY A 286 5.55 -14.22 -11.63
N SER A 287 4.65 -14.86 -10.87
CA SER A 287 3.21 -14.51 -10.76
C SER A 287 2.95 -13.03 -10.46
N ILE A 288 3.84 -12.38 -9.69
CA ILE A 288 3.77 -10.95 -9.37
C ILE A 288 4.02 -10.05 -10.58
N ARG A 289 5.02 -10.38 -11.42
CA ARG A 289 5.30 -9.60 -12.65
C ARG A 289 4.19 -9.82 -13.67
N PHE A 290 3.66 -11.04 -13.74
CA PHE A 290 2.50 -11.35 -14.57
C PHE A 290 1.28 -10.53 -14.16
N LEU A 291 0.88 -10.57 -12.88
CA LEU A 291 -0.25 -9.77 -12.38
C LEU A 291 -0.03 -8.27 -12.61
N HIS A 292 1.19 -7.77 -12.43
CA HIS A 292 1.51 -6.38 -12.74
C HIS A 292 1.33 -6.04 -14.22
N SER A 293 1.86 -6.86 -15.13
CA SER A 293 1.71 -6.66 -16.57
C SER A 293 0.25 -6.70 -17.01
N VAL A 294 -0.53 -7.63 -16.45
CA VAL A 294 -1.98 -7.70 -16.70
C VAL A 294 -2.67 -6.44 -16.20
N ASN A 295 -2.36 -6.00 -14.97
CA ASN A 295 -2.94 -4.80 -14.39
C ASN A 295 -2.58 -3.54 -15.19
N ARG A 296 -1.36 -3.46 -15.72
CA ARG A 296 -0.91 -2.40 -16.62
C ARG A 296 -1.73 -2.36 -17.90
N CYS A 297 -1.95 -3.50 -18.55
CA CYS A 297 -2.80 -3.56 -19.74
C CYS A 297 -4.18 -2.96 -19.45
N CYS A 298 -4.77 -3.26 -18.27
CA CYS A 298 -6.07 -2.73 -17.89
C CYS A 298 -6.03 -1.21 -17.67
N ILE A 299 -4.99 -0.68 -17.02
CA ILE A 299 -4.81 0.76 -16.85
C ILE A 299 -4.72 1.46 -18.21
N ASP A 300 -3.91 0.93 -19.13
CA ASP A 300 -3.72 1.49 -20.47
C ASP A 300 -5.06 1.49 -21.25
N TYR A 301 -5.82 0.40 -21.15
CA TYR A 301 -7.15 0.28 -21.74
C TYR A 301 -8.12 1.34 -21.23
N TYR A 302 -8.31 1.45 -19.90
CA TYR A 302 -9.25 2.43 -19.34
C TYR A 302 -8.79 3.88 -19.55
N THR A 303 -7.48 4.12 -19.55
CA THR A 303 -6.90 5.44 -19.85
C THR A 303 -7.15 5.82 -21.32
N CYS A 304 -7.04 4.87 -22.24
CA CYS A 304 -7.35 5.07 -23.65
C CYS A 304 -8.85 5.30 -23.86
N ASN A 305 -9.69 4.42 -23.30
CA ASN A 305 -11.15 4.46 -23.47
C ASN A 305 -11.76 5.75 -22.89
N SER A 306 -11.25 6.25 -21.77
CA SER A 306 -11.69 7.54 -21.19
C SER A 306 -11.36 8.78 -22.05
N LYS A 307 -10.45 8.65 -23.03
CA LYS A 307 -10.06 9.73 -23.95
C LYS A 307 -10.66 9.59 -25.34
N ASN A 308 -10.89 8.36 -25.79
CA ASN A 308 -11.32 8.03 -27.14
C ASN A 308 -12.56 7.14 -27.10
N PHE A 309 -13.73 7.73 -26.84
CA PHE A 309 -14.99 7.00 -26.65
C PHE A 309 -15.49 6.20 -27.88
N GLU A 310 -14.85 6.35 -29.05
CA GLU A 310 -15.32 5.80 -30.32
C GLU A 310 -14.27 5.04 -31.14
N THR A 311 -13.04 4.84 -30.64
CA THR A 311 -11.99 4.16 -31.43
C THR A 311 -11.70 2.74 -30.95
N LEU A 312 -11.68 1.81 -31.92
CA LEU A 312 -11.28 0.42 -31.77
C LEU A 312 -9.85 0.23 -31.21
N ASP A 313 -9.02 1.27 -31.32
CA ASP A 313 -7.59 1.25 -30.99
C ASP A 313 -7.31 0.80 -29.55
N CYS A 314 -8.17 1.20 -28.60
CA CYS A 314 -8.00 0.89 -27.19
C CYS A 314 -8.20 -0.60 -26.91
N GLY A 315 -9.24 -1.19 -27.48
CA GLY A 315 -9.55 -2.63 -27.34
C GLY A 315 -8.48 -3.51 -28.00
N TYR A 316 -7.99 -3.12 -29.16
CA TYR A 316 -6.89 -3.81 -29.85
C TYR A 316 -5.59 -3.77 -29.07
N THR A 317 -5.18 -2.59 -28.61
CA THR A 317 -3.96 -2.41 -27.81
C THR A 317 -4.03 -3.23 -26.53
N TYR A 318 -5.21 -3.29 -25.90
CA TYR A 318 -5.46 -4.13 -24.73
C TYR A 318 -5.31 -5.63 -25.04
N TYR A 319 -5.94 -6.10 -26.12
CA TYR A 319 -5.88 -7.50 -26.54
C TYR A 319 -4.44 -7.96 -26.81
N TYR A 320 -3.65 -7.17 -27.56
CA TYR A 320 -2.25 -7.48 -27.81
C TYR A 320 -1.38 -7.39 -26.55
N CYS A 321 -1.64 -6.42 -25.67
CA CYS A 321 -0.94 -6.30 -24.40
C CYS A 321 -1.15 -7.55 -23.54
N LEU A 322 -2.39 -8.03 -23.42
CA LEU A 322 -2.69 -9.29 -22.74
C LEU A 322 -2.05 -10.47 -23.48
N GLY A 323 -2.20 -10.57 -24.79
CA GLY A 323 -1.60 -11.65 -25.60
C GLY A 323 -0.10 -11.79 -25.32
N ASN A 324 0.66 -10.69 -25.40
CA ASN A 324 2.07 -10.66 -25.07
C ASN A 324 2.35 -11.05 -23.60
N THR A 325 1.52 -10.57 -22.67
CA THR A 325 1.67 -10.89 -21.24
C THR A 325 1.46 -12.38 -20.95
N PHE A 326 0.50 -13.02 -21.62
CA PHE A 326 0.16 -14.42 -21.43
C PHE A 326 1.06 -15.37 -22.24
N GLN A 327 1.59 -14.95 -23.40
CA GLN A 327 2.60 -15.71 -24.16
C GLN A 327 3.90 -15.93 -23.37
N ASN A 328 4.22 -15.01 -22.46
CA ASN A 328 5.40 -15.10 -21.59
C ASN A 328 5.21 -16.07 -20.40
N ILE A 329 4.11 -16.83 -20.36
CA ILE A 329 3.87 -17.89 -19.39
C ILE A 329 4.21 -19.25 -20.02
N SER A 330 4.96 -20.09 -19.30
CA SER A 330 5.17 -21.48 -19.71
C SER A 330 3.83 -22.23 -19.80
N ASN A 331 3.48 -22.77 -20.98
CA ASN A 331 2.24 -23.49 -21.26
C ASN A 331 0.93 -22.64 -21.09
N PRO A 332 0.59 -21.81 -22.10
CA PRO A 332 -0.55 -20.90 -22.05
C PRO A 332 -1.92 -21.60 -22.16
N LEU A 333 -1.97 -22.87 -22.59
CA LEU A 333 -3.23 -23.59 -22.85
C LEU A 333 -4.12 -23.71 -21.61
N HIS A 334 -3.53 -23.95 -20.43
CA HIS A 334 -4.30 -24.10 -19.18
C HIS A 334 -4.82 -22.78 -18.62
N ILE A 335 -4.16 -21.68 -18.96
CA ILE A 335 -4.58 -20.34 -18.56
C ILE A 335 -5.58 -19.77 -19.57
N LEU A 336 -5.68 -20.32 -20.79
CA LEU A 336 -6.59 -19.84 -21.83
C LEU A 336 -8.06 -19.78 -21.37
N GLY A 337 -8.53 -20.78 -20.61
CA GLY A 337 -9.87 -20.77 -20.03
C GLY A 337 -10.07 -19.64 -19.00
N TYR A 338 -9.09 -19.45 -18.10
CA TYR A 338 -9.10 -18.34 -17.14
C TYR A 338 -8.89 -16.98 -17.81
N TRP A 339 -8.16 -16.94 -18.93
CA TRP A 339 -7.93 -15.74 -19.73
C TRP A 339 -9.22 -15.28 -20.39
N LEU A 340 -10.02 -16.20 -20.94
CA LEU A 340 -11.33 -15.87 -21.51
C LEU A 340 -12.28 -15.32 -20.45
N GLU A 341 -12.35 -15.95 -19.28
CA GLU A 341 -13.20 -15.47 -18.17
C GLU A 341 -12.69 -14.15 -17.59
N PHE A 342 -11.37 -13.99 -17.47
CA PHE A 342 -10.73 -12.75 -17.06
C PHE A 342 -11.05 -11.62 -18.05
N TYR A 343 -10.86 -11.86 -19.36
CA TYR A 343 -11.06 -10.87 -20.42
C TYR A 343 -12.51 -10.36 -20.48
N LYS A 344 -13.50 -11.25 -20.30
CA LYS A 344 -14.92 -10.88 -20.23
C LYS A 344 -15.23 -9.91 -19.09
N LEU A 345 -14.48 -9.97 -17.99
CA LEU A 345 -14.70 -9.11 -16.83
C LEU A 345 -14.04 -7.73 -16.97
N THR A 346 -13.11 -7.58 -17.90
CA THR A 346 -12.19 -6.43 -17.96
C THR A 346 -12.38 -5.54 -19.19
N VAL A 347 -13.02 -6.05 -20.25
CA VAL A 347 -13.32 -5.27 -21.47
C VAL A 347 -14.79 -4.84 -21.51
N ASN A 348 -15.05 -3.65 -22.02
CA ASN A 348 -16.41 -3.20 -22.30
C ASN A 348 -17.06 -4.11 -23.35
N PRO A 349 -18.32 -4.57 -23.14
CA PRO A 349 -19.04 -5.37 -24.13
C PRO A 349 -19.05 -4.80 -25.56
N TYR A 350 -19.09 -3.47 -25.71
CA TYR A 350 -19.04 -2.82 -27.01
C TYR A 350 -17.70 -3.04 -27.72
N ASP A 351 -16.58 -2.81 -27.02
CA ASP A 351 -15.23 -3.04 -27.57
C ASP A 351 -15.00 -4.53 -27.86
N HIS A 352 -15.53 -5.43 -27.02
CA HIS A 352 -15.46 -6.86 -27.25
C HIS A 352 -16.15 -7.28 -28.57
N TYR A 353 -17.37 -6.77 -28.80
CA TYR A 353 -18.11 -7.04 -30.02
C TYR A 353 -17.33 -6.60 -31.26
N LEU A 354 -16.79 -5.38 -31.25
CA LEU A 354 -16.06 -4.83 -32.38
C LEU A 354 -14.73 -5.55 -32.66
N ILE A 355 -14.01 -6.00 -31.61
CA ILE A 355 -12.80 -6.82 -31.76
C ILE A 355 -13.15 -8.15 -32.44
N ILE A 356 -14.23 -8.82 -32.02
CA ILE A 356 -14.68 -10.07 -32.65
C ILE A 356 -15.09 -9.83 -34.10
N GLU A 357 -15.86 -8.78 -34.38
CA GLU A 357 -16.31 -8.45 -35.73
C GLU A 357 -15.12 -8.26 -36.68
N SER A 358 -14.08 -7.56 -36.22
CA SER A 358 -12.92 -7.29 -37.06
C SER A 358 -11.96 -8.50 -37.18
N LEU A 359 -11.79 -9.32 -36.13
CA LEU A 359 -11.07 -10.60 -36.26
C LEU A 359 -11.73 -11.58 -37.24
N ASN A 360 -13.06 -11.49 -37.40
CA ASN A 360 -13.80 -12.27 -38.38
C ASN A 360 -13.65 -11.72 -39.81
N LYS A 361 -13.36 -10.41 -39.97
CA LYS A 361 -13.09 -9.79 -41.28
C LYS A 361 -11.70 -10.14 -41.83
N ASP A 362 -10.72 -10.37 -40.95
CA ASP A 362 -9.34 -10.70 -41.34
C ASP A 362 -9.11 -12.20 -41.64
N ASN A 363 -10.11 -13.06 -41.41
CA ASN A 363 -10.03 -14.53 -41.60
C ASN A 363 -10.92 -15.07 -42.75
N PHE A 364 -11.34 -14.22 -43.68
CA PHE A 364 -12.04 -14.61 -44.91
C PHE A 364 -11.47 -13.95 -46.16
#